data_AF-A0A6A3T4J2-F1
#
_entry.id   AF-A0A6A3T4J2-F1
#
_cell.length_a   1.000
_cell.length_b   1.000
_cell.length_c   1.000
_cell.angle_alpha   90.00
_cell.angle_beta   90.00
_cell.angle_gamma   90.00
#
_symmetry.space_group_name_H-M   'P 1'
#
loop_
_entity.id
_entity.type
_entity.pdbx_description
1 polymer ?
#
loop_
_entity_poly.entity_id
_entity_poly.type
_entity_poly.pdbx_seq_one_letter_code
_entity_poly.pdbx_strand_id
1 'polypeptide(L)'
;MLTLKVGTPFGTSRTSYGAPQHLQFELEDGYLGFHARVRRLVEKVKVIEWQEGSPILLKSTISASQAKFVMLAEPNQELLVQLTSGWFLAAKRKMGQASFKLELFIYISRVAASATIRRATEGRIVAAASLIDEHLSALPGEQQLGEASRAHWVVTHARQPKQTPLAIPTNPTFTQLRRIDDYQREASSAPLRQSLSRLGAVSTVVWFRST
;
A
#
# COMPACT_ATOMS: atom_id res chain seq x y z
N MET A 1 -23.58 -15.87 -0.90
CA MET A 1 -22.43 -15.09 -1.41
C MET A 1 -21.59 -14.67 -0.22
N LEU A 2 -20.32 -15.09 -0.19
CA LEU A 2 -19.37 -14.76 0.86
C LEU A 2 -18.43 -13.65 0.38
N THR A 3 -18.27 -12.61 1.20
CA THR A 3 -17.31 -11.52 0.95
C THR A 3 -16.22 -11.52 2.01
N LEU A 4 -14.96 -11.51 1.57
CA LEU A 4 -13.79 -11.41 2.44
C LEU A 4 -13.49 -9.93 2.70
N LYS A 5 -13.47 -9.50 3.96
CA LYS A 5 -13.16 -8.13 4.37
C LYS A 5 -11.82 -8.07 5.11
N VAL A 6 -10.99 -7.08 4.79
CA VAL A 6 -9.70 -6.91 5.48
C VAL A 6 -9.89 -6.02 6.71
N GLY A 7 -9.44 -6.47 7.88
CA GLY A 7 -9.49 -5.71 9.13
C GLY A 7 -10.30 -6.41 10.22
N THR A 8 -10.93 -5.62 11.10
CA THR A 8 -11.66 -6.13 12.27
C THR A 8 -13.17 -6.16 12.05
N PRO A 9 -13.87 -7.14 12.65
CA PRO A 9 -15.33 -7.21 12.57
C PRO A 9 -16.00 -5.99 13.21
N PHE A 10 -17.21 -5.67 12.76
CA PHE A 10 -18.05 -4.52 13.19
C PHE A 10 -17.45 -3.12 13.00
N GLY A 11 -16.21 -3.01 12.52
CA GLY A 11 -15.58 -1.76 12.12
C GLY A 11 -16.00 -1.29 10.72
N THR A 12 -15.49 -0.13 10.30
CA THR A 12 -15.69 0.43 8.96
C THR A 12 -14.66 -0.13 7.97
N SER A 13 -14.76 -1.42 7.63
CA SER A 13 -13.87 -2.01 6.61
C SER A 13 -14.33 -1.65 5.19
N ARG A 14 -13.57 -0.78 4.56
CA ARG A 14 -13.79 -0.37 3.16
C ARG A 14 -13.15 -1.32 2.14
N THR A 15 -12.22 -2.17 2.56
CA THR A 15 -11.44 -3.02 1.66
C THR A 15 -11.94 -4.46 1.68
N SER A 16 -12.47 -4.92 0.55
CA SER A 16 -12.68 -6.35 0.30
C SER A 16 -11.43 -7.00 -0.30
N TYR A 17 -11.23 -8.28 -0.03
CA TYR A 17 -10.20 -9.09 -0.65
C TYR A 17 -10.79 -9.94 -1.77
N GLY A 18 -10.28 -9.78 -2.99
CA GLY A 18 -10.74 -10.53 -4.15
C GLY A 18 -12.21 -10.28 -4.52
N ALA A 19 -12.74 -11.15 -5.38
CA ALA A 19 -14.14 -11.16 -5.78
C ALA A 19 -15.00 -11.94 -4.76
N PRO A 20 -16.29 -11.59 -4.60
CA PRO A 20 -17.23 -12.35 -3.79
C PRO A 20 -17.32 -13.82 -4.24
N GLN A 21 -17.37 -14.72 -3.27
CA GLN A 21 -17.35 -16.17 -3.49
C GLN A 21 -18.76 -16.74 -3.41
N HIS A 22 -19.12 -17.57 -4.38
CA HIS A 22 -20.40 -18.27 -4.41
C HIS A 22 -20.25 -19.62 -3.71
N LEU A 23 -20.59 -19.64 -2.41
CA LEU A 23 -20.67 -20.87 -1.63
C LEU A 23 -22.12 -21.31 -1.49
N GLN A 24 -22.34 -22.62 -1.62
CA GLN A 24 -23.61 -23.25 -1.29
C GLN A 24 -23.72 -23.41 0.23
N PHE A 25 -24.91 -23.14 0.74
CA PHE A 25 -25.26 -23.32 2.15
C PHE A 25 -26.25 -24.48 2.22
N GLU A 26 -25.80 -25.61 2.74
CA GLU A 26 -26.62 -26.79 2.97
C GLU A 26 -27.09 -26.79 4.42
N LEU A 27 -28.40 -26.93 4.64
CA LEU A 27 -28.99 -26.88 5.98
C LEU A 27 -28.61 -28.10 6.82
N GLU A 28 -28.46 -29.27 6.19
CA GLU A 28 -28.06 -30.53 6.83
C GLU A 28 -26.66 -30.44 7.46
N ASP A 29 -25.75 -29.74 6.78
CA ASP A 29 -24.38 -29.50 7.26
C ASP A 29 -24.30 -28.49 8.40
N GLY A 30 -25.35 -27.68 8.56
CA GLY A 30 -25.45 -26.65 9.57
C GLY A 30 -24.32 -25.61 9.55
N TYR A 31 -24.11 -24.97 10.70
CA TYR A 31 -23.06 -23.96 10.85
C TYR A 31 -21.65 -24.56 10.66
N LEU A 32 -21.38 -25.71 11.29
CA LEU A 32 -20.05 -26.31 11.32
C LEU A 32 -19.57 -26.74 9.92
N GLY A 33 -20.43 -27.37 9.12
CA GLY A 33 -20.06 -27.76 7.77
C GLY A 33 -19.83 -26.55 6.87
N PHE A 34 -20.64 -25.48 7.00
CA PHE A 34 -20.39 -24.23 6.30
C PHE A 34 -19.08 -23.56 6.75
N HIS A 35 -18.83 -23.49 8.06
CA HIS A 35 -17.61 -22.94 8.64
C HIS A 35 -16.36 -23.67 8.12
N ALA A 36 -16.40 -25.00 8.05
CA ALA A 36 -15.32 -25.81 7.48
C ALA A 36 -15.08 -25.51 5.99
N ARG A 37 -16.13 -25.28 5.19
CA ARG A 37 -15.99 -24.85 3.79
C ARG A 37 -15.33 -23.47 3.67
N VAL A 38 -15.73 -22.52 4.50
CA VAL A 38 -15.11 -21.18 4.54
C VAL A 38 -13.64 -21.28 4.92
N ARG A 39 -13.30 -22.10 5.92
CA ARG A 39 -11.92 -22.34 6.33
C ARG A 39 -11.07 -22.91 5.20
N ARG A 40 -11.54 -23.96 4.51
CA ARG A 40 -10.88 -24.53 3.33
C ARG A 40 -10.68 -23.51 2.21
N LEU A 41 -11.59 -22.55 2.06
CA LEU A 41 -11.44 -21.47 1.07
C LEU A 41 -10.32 -20.50 1.46
N VAL A 42 -10.23 -20.12 2.74
CA VAL A 42 -9.17 -19.25 3.24
C VAL A 42 -7.81 -19.96 3.16
N GLU A 43 -7.72 -21.23 3.53
CA GLU A 43 -6.47 -22.02 3.48
C GLU A 43 -5.88 -22.14 2.07
N LYS A 44 -6.72 -22.15 1.03
CA LYS A 44 -6.25 -22.09 -0.36
C LYS A 44 -5.51 -20.79 -0.67
N VAL A 45 -5.78 -19.71 0.07
CA VAL A 45 -5.21 -18.38 -0.12
C VAL A 45 -4.15 -18.12 0.95
N LYS A 46 -2.91 -18.55 0.68
CA LYS A 46 -1.76 -18.44 1.61
C LYS A 46 -1.36 -17.01 2.04
N VAL A 47 -1.97 -15.98 1.46
CA VAL A 47 -1.66 -14.56 1.72
C VAL A 47 -2.59 -13.96 2.80
N ILE A 48 -3.65 -14.68 3.17
CA ILE A 48 -4.66 -14.22 4.13
C ILE A 48 -4.81 -15.24 5.24
N GLU A 49 -5.23 -14.75 6.40
CA GLU A 49 -5.47 -15.55 7.58
C GLU A 49 -6.82 -15.19 8.16
N TRP A 50 -7.52 -16.21 8.66
CA TRP A 50 -8.80 -16.08 9.33
C TRP A 50 -8.64 -16.69 10.72
N GLN A 51 -8.69 -15.83 11.74
CA GLN A 51 -8.41 -16.22 13.12
C GLN A 51 -9.46 -17.21 13.63
N GLU A 52 -9.01 -18.19 14.41
CA GLU A 52 -9.91 -19.15 15.04
C GLU A 52 -10.89 -18.45 16.00
N GLY A 53 -12.17 -18.79 15.92
CA GLY A 53 -13.25 -18.10 16.66
C GLY A 53 -13.74 -16.80 16.01
N SER A 54 -13.23 -16.42 14.84
CA SER A 54 -13.75 -15.26 14.11
C SER A 54 -15.17 -15.52 13.58
N PRO A 55 -16.13 -14.62 13.82
CA PRO A 55 -17.51 -14.87 13.46
C PRO A 55 -17.75 -14.75 11.95
N ILE A 56 -18.67 -15.56 11.44
CA ILE A 56 -19.29 -15.34 10.14
C ILE A 56 -20.44 -14.36 10.34
N LEU A 57 -20.42 -13.24 9.64
CA LEU A 57 -21.44 -12.22 9.74
C LEU A 57 -22.45 -12.32 8.61
N LEU A 58 -23.73 -12.20 8.94
CA LEU A 58 -24.86 -12.13 8.03
C LEU A 58 -25.34 -10.69 7.90
N LYS A 59 -25.51 -10.24 6.66
CA LYS A 59 -26.18 -8.98 6.37
C LYS A 59 -27.69 -9.21 6.29
N SER A 60 -28.38 -8.91 7.40
CA SER A 60 -29.81 -9.18 7.57
C SER A 60 -30.71 -8.42 6.59
N THR A 61 -30.37 -7.17 6.26
CA THR A 61 -31.15 -6.34 5.32
C THR A 61 -30.25 -5.72 4.25
N ILE A 62 -30.83 -5.40 3.08
CA ILE A 62 -30.11 -4.87 1.92
C ILE A 62 -29.35 -3.58 2.28
N SER A 63 -29.95 -2.73 3.13
CA SER A 63 -29.41 -1.44 3.57
C SER A 63 -28.71 -1.50 4.94
N ALA A 64 -28.52 -2.69 5.53
CA ALA A 64 -27.80 -2.81 6.79
C ALA A 64 -26.35 -2.30 6.62
N SER A 65 -25.96 -1.38 7.50
CA SER A 65 -24.57 -0.98 7.63
C SER A 65 -23.73 -2.11 8.24
N GLN A 66 -22.42 -2.10 8.01
CA GLN A 66 -21.51 -3.16 8.49
C GLN A 66 -21.55 -3.34 10.02
N ALA A 67 -21.77 -2.24 10.76
CA ALA A 67 -21.94 -2.28 12.22
C ALA A 67 -23.22 -3.00 12.68
N LYS A 68 -24.21 -3.15 11.79
CA LYS A 68 -25.49 -3.83 12.05
C LYS A 68 -25.51 -5.26 11.47
N PHE A 69 -24.38 -5.78 11.03
CA PHE A 69 -24.32 -7.19 10.66
C PHE A 69 -24.50 -8.06 11.90
N VAL A 70 -25.17 -9.19 11.72
CA VAL A 70 -25.51 -10.11 12.82
C VAL A 70 -24.60 -11.32 12.70
N MET A 71 -24.12 -11.86 13.83
CA MET A 71 -23.40 -13.13 13.81
C MET A 71 -24.30 -14.25 13.31
N LEU A 72 -23.76 -15.10 12.46
CA LEU A 72 -24.44 -16.32 12.04
C LEU A 72 -24.54 -17.23 13.27
N ALA A 73 -25.76 -17.68 13.58
CA ALA A 73 -25.96 -18.52 14.76
C ALA A 73 -25.26 -19.87 14.59
N GLU A 74 -24.53 -20.29 15.63
CA GLU A 74 -23.83 -21.58 15.64
C GLU A 74 -24.78 -22.75 15.89
N PRO A 75 -25.75 -22.67 16.84
CA PRO A 75 -26.69 -23.75 17.06
C PRO A 75 -27.59 -23.90 15.83
N ASN A 76 -27.71 -25.13 15.30
CA ASN A 76 -28.49 -25.40 14.09
C ASN A 76 -29.95 -24.94 14.21
N GLN A 77 -30.56 -25.04 15.39
CA GLN A 77 -31.94 -24.58 15.62
C GLN A 77 -32.07 -23.06 15.47
N GLU A 78 -31.17 -22.29 16.09
CA GLU A 78 -31.16 -20.83 16.01
C GLU A 78 -30.80 -20.35 14.60
N LEU A 79 -29.87 -21.05 13.94
CA LEU A 79 -29.49 -20.81 12.55
C LEU A 79 -30.69 -20.97 11.62
N LEU A 80 -31.47 -22.05 11.78
CA LEU A 80 -32.69 -22.26 11.00
C LEU A 80 -33.69 -21.12 11.21
N VAL A 81 -33.91 -20.68 12.45
CA VAL A 81 -34.78 -19.54 12.76
C VAL A 81 -34.27 -18.25 12.10
N GLN A 82 -32.97 -18.00 12.16
CA GLN A 82 -32.34 -16.82 11.57
C GLN A 82 -32.48 -16.80 10.04
N LEU A 83 -32.21 -17.92 9.37
CA LEU A 83 -32.34 -18.06 7.92
C LEU A 83 -33.79 -17.96 7.46
N THR A 84 -34.71 -18.62 8.18
CA THR A 84 -36.14 -18.59 7.91
C THR A 84 -36.70 -17.17 8.05
N SER A 85 -36.27 -16.44 9.08
CA SER A 85 -36.64 -15.04 9.28
C SER A 85 -36.14 -14.16 8.12
N GLY A 86 -34.90 -14.36 7.68
CA GLY A 86 -34.34 -13.67 6.51
C GLY A 86 -35.11 -13.96 5.22
N TRP A 87 -35.52 -15.21 5.02
CA TRP A 87 -36.33 -15.66 3.88
C TRP A 87 -37.73 -15.02 3.85
N PHE A 88 -38.41 -14.97 5.00
CA PHE A 88 -39.73 -14.31 5.10
C PHE A 88 -39.63 -12.80 4.89
N LEU A 89 -38.57 -12.15 5.40
CA LEU A 89 -38.32 -10.73 5.14
C LEU A 89 -38.04 -10.46 3.65
N ALA A 90 -37.45 -11.42 2.94
CA ALA A 90 -37.23 -11.31 1.50
C ALA A 90 -38.52 -11.38 0.68
N ALA A 91 -39.51 -12.14 1.15
CA ALA A 91 -40.84 -12.20 0.53
C ALA A 91 -41.54 -10.84 0.46
N LYS A 92 -41.25 -9.96 1.44
CA LYS A 92 -41.82 -8.60 1.52
C LYS A 92 -41.17 -7.60 0.57
N ARG A 93 -40.19 -8.00 -0.24
CA ARG A 93 -39.44 -7.11 -1.16
C ARG A 93 -40.13 -7.01 -2.53
N LYS A 94 -39.88 -5.91 -3.25
CA LYS A 94 -40.46 -5.64 -4.59
C LYS A 94 -40.18 -6.73 -5.64
N MET A 95 -39.01 -7.38 -5.56
CA MET A 95 -38.62 -8.51 -6.42
C MET A 95 -38.86 -9.89 -5.77
N GLY A 96 -39.54 -9.90 -4.62
CA GLY A 96 -39.86 -11.11 -3.84
C GLY A 96 -38.65 -11.96 -3.46
N GLN A 97 -38.92 -13.24 -3.22
CA GLN A 97 -37.92 -14.26 -2.88
C GLN A 97 -37.03 -14.68 -4.06
N ALA A 98 -37.43 -14.42 -5.31
CA ALA A 98 -36.67 -14.81 -6.50
C ALA A 98 -35.26 -14.18 -6.57
N SER A 99 -35.06 -13.07 -5.86
CA SER A 99 -33.78 -12.37 -5.75
C SER A 99 -33.08 -12.58 -4.40
N PHE A 100 -33.60 -13.46 -3.55
CA PHE A 100 -33.02 -13.68 -2.23
C PHE A 100 -31.63 -14.32 -2.35
N LYS A 101 -30.64 -13.65 -1.78
CA LYS A 101 -29.27 -14.11 -1.67
C LYS A 101 -28.80 -13.88 -0.25
N LEU A 102 -28.24 -14.91 0.38
CA LEU A 102 -27.54 -14.76 1.65
C LEU A 102 -26.23 -14.02 1.40
N GLU A 103 -26.10 -12.82 1.95
CA GLU A 103 -24.88 -12.03 1.92
C GLU A 103 -24.12 -12.23 3.23
N LEU A 104 -23.01 -12.97 3.14
CA LEU A 104 -22.16 -13.34 4.27
C LEU A 104 -20.82 -12.62 4.19
N PHE A 105 -20.25 -12.30 5.34
CA PHE A 105 -19.01 -11.56 5.47
C PHE A 105 -18.13 -12.22 6.52
N ILE A 106 -16.85 -12.38 6.20
CA ILE A 106 -15.83 -12.71 7.20
C ILE A 106 -14.72 -11.66 7.18
N TYR A 107 -14.09 -11.47 8.32
CA TYR A 107 -12.99 -10.54 8.49
C TYR A 107 -11.67 -11.32 8.57
N ILE A 108 -10.72 -10.91 7.73
CA ILE A 108 -9.44 -11.57 7.56
C ILE A 108 -8.29 -10.59 7.80
N SER A 109 -7.17 -11.11 8.30
CA SER A 109 -5.89 -10.43 8.31
C SER A 109 -5.10 -10.80 7.06
N ARG A 110 -4.27 -9.88 6.57
CA ARG A 110 -3.26 -10.21 5.57
C ARG A 110 -2.04 -10.71 6.32
N VAL A 111 -1.59 -11.93 6.01
CA VAL A 111 -0.29 -12.42 6.48
C VAL A 111 0.75 -11.51 5.84
N ALA A 112 1.60 -10.88 6.65
CA ALA A 112 2.47 -9.79 6.22
C ALA A 112 3.53 -10.25 5.20
N ALA A 113 3.15 -10.33 3.93
CA ALA A 113 4.06 -10.52 2.80
C ALA A 113 3.52 -9.84 1.53
N SER A 114 2.73 -8.78 1.69
CA SER A 114 2.43 -7.92 0.55
C SER A 114 3.71 -7.12 0.27
N ALA A 115 4.54 -7.65 -0.63
CA ALA A 115 5.67 -6.99 -1.30
C ALA A 115 5.17 -5.83 -2.19
N THR A 116 4.19 -5.07 -1.70
CA THR A 116 3.56 -3.98 -2.42
C THR A 116 4.29 -2.71 -2.05
N ILE A 117 4.73 -2.02 -3.10
CA ILE A 117 5.33 -0.69 -3.05
C ILE A 117 4.45 0.20 -2.17
N ARG A 118 5.06 0.75 -1.12
CA ARG A 118 4.41 1.61 -0.14
C ARG A 118 4.57 3.07 -0.54
N ARG A 119 3.77 3.96 0.05
CA ARG A 119 4.04 5.40 -0.05
C ARG A 119 5.31 5.76 0.73
N ALA A 120 6.16 6.60 0.13
CA ALA A 120 7.26 7.28 0.82
C ALA A 120 6.66 8.41 1.68
N THR A 121 6.24 8.06 2.89
CA THR A 121 5.77 9.03 3.90
C THR A 121 6.97 9.67 4.59
N GLU A 122 6.79 10.83 5.19
CA GLU A 122 7.85 11.59 5.88
C GLU A 122 8.69 10.70 6.82
N GLY A 123 8.07 10.01 7.77
CA GLY A 123 8.80 9.12 8.69
C GLY A 123 9.55 7.96 8.01
N ARG A 124 9.15 7.55 6.81
CA ARG A 124 9.87 6.52 6.02
C ARG A 124 11.02 7.10 5.23
N ILE A 125 10.85 8.33 4.72
CA ILE A 125 11.91 9.08 4.07
C ILE A 125 13.03 9.32 5.07
N VAL A 126 12.70 9.79 6.28
CA VAL A 126 13.67 9.99 7.37
C VAL A 126 14.40 8.69 7.73
N ALA A 127 13.66 7.59 7.97
CA ALA A 127 14.28 6.30 8.28
C ALA A 127 15.16 5.77 7.14
N ALA A 128 14.72 5.90 5.88
CA ALA A 128 15.51 5.48 4.73
C ALA A 128 16.76 6.37 4.56
N ALA A 129 16.65 7.67 4.81
CA ALA A 129 17.78 8.60 4.76
C ALA A 129 18.86 8.22 5.78
N SER A 130 18.48 7.97 7.04
CA SER A 130 19.44 7.55 8.07
C SER A 130 20.19 6.26 7.70
N LEU A 131 19.48 5.25 7.19
CA LEU A 131 20.10 4.00 6.74
C LEU A 131 21.05 4.19 5.54
N ILE A 132 20.65 5.04 4.59
CA ILE A 132 21.48 5.36 3.43
C ILE A 132 22.71 6.16 3.84
N ASP A 133 22.58 7.11 4.75
CA ASP A 133 23.71 7.91 5.24
C ASP A 133 24.74 7.06 5.97
N GLU A 134 24.28 6.16 6.84
CA GLU A 134 25.13 5.17 7.51
C GLU A 134 25.87 4.32 6.48
N HIS A 135 25.17 3.81 5.46
CA HIS A 135 25.78 3.03 4.39
C HIS A 135 26.78 3.83 3.55
N LEU A 136 26.48 5.09 3.23
CA LEU A 136 27.38 5.96 2.46
C LEU A 136 28.62 6.36 3.27
N SER A 137 28.50 6.52 4.59
CA SER A 137 29.63 6.83 5.47
C SER A 137 30.66 5.69 5.54
N ALA A 138 30.23 4.46 5.28
CA ALA A 138 31.11 3.29 5.24
C ALA A 138 31.81 3.11 3.88
N LEU A 139 31.43 3.89 2.86
CA LEU A 139 32.01 3.79 1.52
C LEU A 139 33.19 4.78 1.34
N PRO A 140 34.17 4.45 0.49
CA PRO A 140 35.24 5.38 0.11
C PRO A 140 34.68 6.66 -0.51
N GLY A 141 35.37 7.79 -0.32
CA GLY A 141 34.91 9.12 -0.77
C GLY A 141 34.62 9.23 -2.27
N GLU A 142 35.26 8.41 -3.10
CA GLU A 142 35.01 8.33 -4.56
C GLU A 142 33.63 7.76 -4.92
N GLN A 143 32.97 7.10 -3.98
CA GLN A 143 31.60 6.58 -4.11
C GLN A 143 30.54 7.52 -3.52
N GLN A 144 30.90 8.73 -3.09
CA GLN A 144 29.94 9.69 -2.54
C GLN A 144 28.93 10.11 -3.61
N LEU A 145 27.67 9.81 -3.33
CA LEU A 145 26.53 10.26 -4.11
C LEU A 145 26.30 11.75 -3.88
N GLY A 146 25.97 12.49 -4.94
CA GLY A 146 25.44 13.84 -4.78
C GLY A 146 24.01 13.86 -4.28
N GLU A 147 23.49 15.06 -4.04
CA GLU A 147 22.19 15.28 -3.42
C GLU A 147 21.05 14.67 -4.24
N ALA A 148 21.10 14.78 -5.57
CA ALA A 148 20.01 14.31 -6.42
C ALA A 148 19.93 12.78 -6.46
N SER A 149 21.07 12.10 -6.61
CA SER A 149 21.14 10.63 -6.57
C SER A 149 20.74 10.09 -5.21
N ARG A 150 21.21 10.73 -4.13
CA ARG A 150 20.84 10.36 -2.75
C ARG A 150 19.34 10.52 -2.52
N ALA A 151 18.74 11.66 -2.87
CA ALA A 151 17.31 11.92 -2.70
C ALA A 151 16.46 10.89 -3.44
N HIS A 152 16.83 10.55 -4.68
CA HIS A 152 16.15 9.50 -5.43
C HIS A 152 16.26 8.13 -4.76
N TRP A 153 17.44 7.76 -4.24
CA TRP A 153 17.61 6.50 -3.53
C TRP A 153 16.77 6.45 -2.26
N VAL A 154 16.75 7.53 -1.46
CA VAL A 154 15.92 7.64 -0.26
C VAL A 154 14.45 7.44 -0.61
N VAL A 155 13.94 8.13 -1.63
CA VAL A 155 12.53 8.02 -2.02
C VAL A 155 12.20 6.63 -2.55
N THR A 156 13.06 6.03 -3.35
CA THR A 156 12.82 4.67 -3.89
C THR A 156 12.89 3.61 -2.80
N HIS A 157 13.85 3.71 -1.88
CA HIS A 157 13.99 2.80 -0.73
C HIS A 157 12.88 2.98 0.30
N ALA A 158 12.42 4.20 0.58
CA ALA A 158 11.31 4.47 1.50
C ALA A 158 9.97 3.84 1.05
N ARG A 159 9.85 3.49 -0.23
CA ARG A 159 8.69 2.76 -0.78
C ARG A 159 8.82 1.26 -0.63
N GLN A 160 10.01 0.74 -0.35
CA GLN A 160 10.25 -0.68 -0.23
C GLN A 160 9.74 -1.26 1.11
N PRO A 161 9.46 -2.57 1.18
CA PRO A 161 9.24 -3.26 2.44
C PRO A 161 10.45 -3.13 3.40
N LYS A 162 10.20 -3.19 4.71
CA LYS A 162 11.23 -3.02 5.76
C LYS A 162 12.40 -4.02 5.68
N GLN A 163 12.22 -5.16 5.03
CA GLN A 163 13.23 -6.23 4.92
C GLN A 163 14.02 -6.17 3.61
N THR A 164 13.89 -5.08 2.84
CA THR A 164 14.58 -4.96 1.56
C THR A 164 16.05 -4.69 1.79
N PRO A 165 16.96 -5.49 1.21
CA PRO A 165 18.39 -5.22 1.30
C PRO A 165 18.73 -3.84 0.75
N LEU A 166 19.61 -3.13 1.45
CA LEU A 166 20.10 -1.84 1.01
C LEU A 166 21.14 -2.06 -0.10
N ALA A 167 20.81 -1.66 -1.32
CA ALA A 167 21.70 -1.74 -2.48
C ALA A 167 21.60 -0.45 -3.30
N ILE A 168 22.75 -0.01 -3.82
CA ILE A 168 22.82 1.17 -4.68
C ILE A 168 21.96 0.92 -5.93
N PRO A 169 21.00 1.82 -6.26
CA PRO A 169 20.16 1.64 -7.44
C PRO A 169 20.99 1.62 -8.72
N THR A 170 20.65 0.73 -9.64
CA THR A 170 21.32 0.62 -10.95
C THR A 170 20.42 1.03 -12.11
N ASN A 171 19.27 1.66 -11.82
CA ASN A 171 18.31 2.03 -12.84
C ASN A 171 18.82 3.21 -13.70
N PRO A 172 18.29 3.39 -14.92
CA PRO A 172 18.72 4.46 -15.83
C PRO A 172 18.57 5.85 -15.23
N THR A 173 17.49 6.11 -14.49
CA THR A 173 17.22 7.39 -13.82
C THR A 173 18.30 7.74 -12.78
N PHE A 174 18.70 6.77 -11.96
CA PHE A 174 19.75 6.94 -10.97
C PHE A 174 21.11 7.21 -11.64
N THR A 175 21.39 6.53 -12.75
CA THR A 175 22.60 6.78 -13.56
C THR A 175 22.61 8.21 -14.11
N GLN A 176 21.47 8.71 -14.58
CA GLN A 176 21.34 10.10 -15.05
C GLN A 176 21.53 11.11 -13.92
N LEU A 177 20.91 10.88 -12.76
CA LEU A 177 21.05 11.76 -11.59
C LEU A 177 22.50 11.81 -11.10
N ARG A 178 23.23 10.68 -11.15
CA ARG A 178 24.65 10.64 -10.80
C ARG A 178 25.48 11.53 -11.73
N ARG A 179 25.22 11.50 -13.04
CA ARG A 179 25.89 12.40 -13.99
C ARG A 179 25.58 13.87 -13.71
N ILE A 180 24.33 14.18 -13.34
CA ILE A 180 23.93 15.55 -12.97
C ILE A 180 24.70 16.02 -11.73
N ASP A 181 24.79 15.17 -10.70
CA ASP A 181 25.57 15.45 -9.49
C ASP A 181 27.06 15.68 -9.83
N ASP A 182 27.63 14.88 -10.73
CA ASP A 182 29.02 15.03 -11.18
C ASP A 182 29.24 16.37 -11.91
N TYR A 183 28.35 16.75 -12.83
CA TYR A 183 28.40 18.06 -13.51
C TYR A 183 28.25 19.24 -12.54
N GLN A 184 27.39 19.12 -11.53
CA GLN A 184 27.23 20.15 -10.51
C GLN A 184 28.49 20.28 -9.64
N ARG A 185 29.14 19.17 -9.31
CA ARG A 185 30.40 19.16 -8.57
C ARG A 185 31.51 19.84 -9.38
N GLU A 186 31.62 19.52 -10.66
CA GLU A 186 32.56 20.15 -11.59
C GLU A 186 32.31 21.66 -11.71
N ALA A 187 31.06 22.07 -11.97
CA ALA A 187 30.68 23.47 -12.07
C ALA A 187 30.93 24.26 -10.78
N SER A 188 30.72 23.64 -9.61
CA SER A 188 30.99 24.26 -8.31
C SER A 188 32.48 24.33 -7.99
N SER A 189 33.27 23.40 -8.53
CA SER A 189 34.73 23.37 -8.37
C SER A 189 35.47 24.27 -9.37
N ALA A 190 34.80 24.69 -10.45
CA ALA A 190 35.37 25.61 -11.43
C ALA A 190 35.48 27.02 -10.80
N PRO A 191 36.70 27.54 -10.56
CA PRO A 191 36.83 28.90 -10.05
C PRO A 191 36.25 29.88 -11.07
N LEU A 192 35.66 30.98 -10.58
CA LEU A 192 35.30 32.22 -11.29
C LEU A 192 36.49 32.76 -12.12
N ARG A 193 36.88 32.08 -13.20
CA ARG A 193 38.08 32.38 -14.01
C ARG A 193 37.76 33.13 -15.29
N GLN A 194 36.56 33.67 -15.44
CA GLN A 194 36.18 34.42 -16.64
C GLN A 194 35.60 35.82 -16.42
N SER A 195 35.64 36.38 -15.19
CA SER A 195 35.17 37.76 -14.95
C SER A 195 36.27 38.81 -14.72
N LEU A 196 37.55 38.44 -14.59
CA LEU A 196 38.64 39.41 -14.35
C LEU A 196 39.66 39.58 -15.48
N SER A 197 39.47 38.95 -16.65
CA SER A 197 40.33 39.17 -17.84
C SER A 197 39.83 40.27 -18.79
N ARG A 198 38.70 40.93 -18.49
CA ARG A 198 38.14 42.01 -19.33
C ARG A 198 38.30 43.44 -18.77
N LEU A 199 38.93 43.62 -17.62
CA LEU A 199 39.15 44.95 -17.02
C LEU A 199 40.61 45.44 -17.09
N GLY A 200 41.50 44.72 -17.79
CA GLY A 200 42.88 45.12 -18.01
C GLY A 200 43.12 45.72 -19.40
N ALA A 201 42.47 46.84 -19.73
CA ALA A 201 42.85 47.66 -20.88
C ALA A 201 42.48 49.13 -20.63
N VAL A 202 43.23 49.80 -19.76
CA VAL A 202 43.29 51.27 -19.70
C VAL A 202 44.72 51.67 -19.97
N SER A 203 44.96 52.29 -21.13
CA SER A 203 45.85 53.42 -21.43
C SER A 203 45.90 53.53 -22.97
N THR A 204 45.64 54.66 -23.63
CA THR A 204 46.27 55.96 -23.44
C THR A 204 45.41 57.06 -24.07
N VAL A 205 45.32 58.18 -23.37
CA VAL A 205 44.72 59.47 -23.76
C VAL A 205 45.67 60.22 -24.70
N VAL A 206 45.18 60.78 -25.81
CA VAL A 206 45.73 62.02 -26.39
C VAL A 206 44.59 62.89 -26.91
N TRP A 207 44.46 64.07 -26.31
CA TRP A 207 43.59 65.16 -26.74
C TRP A 207 44.22 65.89 -27.93
N PHE A 208 43.41 66.28 -28.91
CA PHE A 208 43.79 67.36 -29.85
C PHE A 208 42.62 68.33 -30.00
N ARG A 209 42.90 69.62 -29.74
CA ARG A 209 42.01 70.76 -29.88
C ARG A 209 42.79 71.83 -30.66
N SER A 210 42.16 72.44 -31.67
CA SER A 210 42.56 73.65 -32.43
C SER A 210 42.01 73.47 -33.85
N THR A 211 41.16 74.30 -34.44
CA THR A 211 40.77 75.71 -34.24
C THR A 211 39.42 75.92 -34.93
#